data_AF-A0A514LFL9-F1
#
_entry.id   AF-A0A514LFL9-F1
#
_cell.length_a   1.000
_cell.length_b   1.000
_cell.length_c   1.000
_cell.angle_alpha   90.00
_cell.angle_beta   90.00
_cell.angle_gamma   90.00
#
_symmetry.space_group_name_H-M   'P 1'
#
loop_
_entity.id
_entity.type
_entity.pdbx_description
1 polymer ?
#
loop_
_entity_poly.entity_id
_entity_poly.type
_entity_poly.pdbx_seq_one_letter_code
_entity_poly.pdbx_strand_id
1 'polypeptide(L)'
;MLKTVEAFLNHQPDWVYFLTGIIIVFGLITTFILIGRAAMKYTEKIDKELGFQKIQQELHDTKYQAAIHKDIALQTIHALRNAERFLEQLQQARRFTVQAEENLQTYENLIIRIVHALSSDIKFQPGEQHRSAVWIEESGQLVYFTGSNAFDDRDGNQILPMNETIAGRSFRKKEIQLVPDVSADVDGMPKSHNGYGAILCIPLSEWGVLTVDAHRAFQNEVMYICRIYARVIDLAFFEYSQMIDDGYITQQFNENE
;
A
#
# COMPACT_ATOMS: atom_id res chain seq x y z
N MET A 1 -85.25 3.56 6.23
CA MET A 1 -84.31 2.43 6.05
C MET A 1 -83.66 1.99 7.37
N LEU A 2 -83.17 2.90 8.22
CA LEU A 2 -82.68 2.53 9.57
C LEU A 2 -83.77 1.93 10.49
N LYS A 3 -84.97 2.56 10.56
CA LYS A 3 -86.07 2.08 11.42
C LYS A 3 -86.63 0.70 11.05
N THR A 4 -86.56 0.32 9.78
CA THR A 4 -87.00 -1.00 9.28
C THR A 4 -85.99 -2.10 9.57
N VAL A 5 -84.70 -1.75 9.69
CA VAL A 5 -83.64 -2.68 10.07
C VAL A 5 -83.68 -2.94 11.58
N GLU A 6 -83.96 -1.91 12.40
CA GLU A 6 -84.15 -2.07 13.86
C GLU A 6 -85.35 -2.95 14.23
N ALA A 7 -86.49 -2.79 13.54
CA ALA A 7 -87.68 -3.59 13.81
C ALA A 7 -87.50 -5.08 13.43
N PHE A 8 -86.70 -5.35 12.39
CA PHE A 8 -86.41 -6.72 11.96
C PHE A 8 -85.40 -7.41 12.89
N LEU A 9 -84.44 -6.66 13.43
CA LEU A 9 -83.48 -7.17 14.43
C LEU A 9 -84.14 -7.47 15.77
N ASN A 10 -85.10 -6.66 16.22
CA ASN A 10 -85.76 -6.85 17.53
C ASN A 10 -86.80 -7.98 17.59
N HIS A 11 -87.07 -8.69 16.49
CA HIS A 11 -88.01 -9.83 16.43
C HIS A 11 -87.34 -11.11 15.88
N GLN A 12 -86.02 -11.24 16.04
CA GLN A 12 -85.34 -12.48 15.69
C GLN A 12 -85.45 -13.50 16.82
N PRO A 13 -85.80 -14.77 16.53
CA PRO A 13 -85.75 -15.85 17.52
C PRO A 13 -84.35 -16.03 18.10
N ASP A 14 -84.24 -16.35 19.39
CA ASP A 14 -82.97 -16.49 20.11
C ASP A 14 -81.95 -17.45 19.44
N TRP A 15 -82.43 -18.45 18.69
CA TRP A 15 -81.57 -19.38 17.97
C TRP A 15 -80.76 -18.74 16.84
N VAL A 16 -81.24 -17.62 16.26
CA VAL A 16 -80.54 -16.90 15.18
C VAL A 16 -79.31 -16.16 15.74
N TYR A 17 -79.41 -15.60 16.95
CA TYR A 17 -78.27 -14.98 17.63
C TYR A 17 -77.19 -16.00 17.98
N PHE A 18 -77.59 -17.21 18.38
CA PHE A 18 -76.66 -18.30 18.64
C PHE A 18 -75.94 -18.75 17.34
N LEU A 19 -76.69 -18.91 16.24
CA LEU A 19 -76.13 -19.32 14.95
C LEU A 19 -75.15 -18.29 14.37
N THR A 20 -75.53 -17.01 14.41
CA THR A 20 -74.69 -15.90 13.95
C THR A 20 -73.43 -15.75 14.79
N GLY A 21 -73.52 -15.94 16.12
CA GLY A 21 -72.36 -15.99 17.01
C GLY A 21 -71.37 -17.10 16.64
N ILE A 22 -71.86 -18.32 16.35
CA ILE A 22 -71.01 -19.44 15.92
C ILE A 22 -70.29 -19.13 14.59
N ILE A 23 -71.01 -18.55 13.63
CA ILE A 23 -70.43 -18.19 12.32
C ILE A 23 -69.33 -17.13 12.49
N ILE A 24 -69.54 -16.14 13.34
CA ILE A 24 -68.55 -15.10 13.63
C ILE A 24 -67.31 -15.71 14.32
N VAL A 25 -67.50 -16.58 15.31
CA VAL A 25 -66.39 -17.26 15.99
C VAL A 25 -65.60 -18.13 15.02
N PHE A 26 -66.26 -18.88 14.13
CA PHE A 26 -65.60 -19.69 13.12
C PHE A 26 -64.85 -18.82 12.08
N GLY A 27 -65.44 -17.68 11.69
CA GLY A 27 -64.79 -16.66 10.86
C GLY A 27 -63.54 -16.07 11.52
N LEU A 28 -63.58 -15.80 12.83
CA LEU A 28 -62.43 -15.34 13.59
C LEU A 28 -61.33 -16.39 13.70
N ILE A 29 -61.68 -17.65 13.96
CA ILE A 29 -60.70 -18.75 14.04
C ILE A 29 -60.01 -18.95 12.68
N THR A 30 -60.77 -18.97 11.60
CA THR A 30 -60.22 -19.15 10.24
C THR A 30 -59.33 -17.99 9.82
N THR A 31 -59.73 -16.74 10.09
CA THR A 31 -58.88 -15.56 9.83
C THR A 31 -57.60 -15.60 10.66
N PHE A 32 -57.66 -16.00 11.93
CA PHE A 32 -56.47 -16.14 12.79
C PHE A 32 -55.49 -17.19 12.24
N ILE A 33 -56.00 -18.34 11.80
CA ILE A 33 -55.18 -19.39 11.16
C ILE A 33 -54.53 -18.87 9.87
N LEU A 34 -55.28 -18.14 9.03
CA LEU A 34 -54.76 -17.59 7.78
C LEU A 34 -53.67 -16.53 8.03
N ILE A 35 -53.87 -15.64 9.00
CA ILE A 35 -52.88 -14.64 9.39
C ILE A 35 -51.61 -15.31 9.92
N GLY A 36 -51.74 -16.33 10.77
CA GLY A 36 -50.59 -17.10 11.27
C GLY A 36 -49.78 -17.77 10.15
N ARG A 37 -50.47 -18.37 9.17
CA ARG A 37 -49.79 -18.96 7.99
C ARG A 37 -49.15 -17.93 7.08
N ALA A 38 -49.78 -16.77 6.90
CA ALA A 38 -49.21 -15.67 6.14
C ALA A 38 -47.95 -15.16 6.84
N ALA A 39 -48.01 -14.89 8.15
CA ALA A 39 -46.89 -14.43 8.95
C ALA A 39 -45.68 -15.38 8.84
N MET A 40 -45.87 -16.69 9.03
CA MET A 40 -44.78 -17.67 8.87
C MET A 40 -44.14 -17.64 7.49
N LYS A 41 -44.94 -17.56 6.41
CA LYS A 41 -44.42 -17.44 5.04
C LYS A 41 -43.69 -16.11 4.80
N TYR A 42 -44.12 -15.02 5.42
CA TYR A 42 -43.45 -13.73 5.33
C TYR A 42 -42.11 -13.76 6.06
N THR A 43 -42.05 -14.31 7.27
CA THR A 43 -40.80 -14.45 8.02
C THR A 43 -39.78 -15.29 7.25
N GLU A 44 -40.19 -16.43 6.70
CA GLU A 44 -39.28 -17.29 5.91
C GLU A 44 -38.73 -16.58 4.65
N LYS A 45 -39.53 -15.73 4.01
CA LYS A 45 -39.05 -14.93 2.87
C LYS A 45 -38.09 -13.84 3.29
N ILE A 46 -38.38 -13.12 4.37
CA ILE A 46 -37.52 -12.06 4.90
C ILE A 46 -36.17 -12.65 5.33
N ASP A 47 -36.15 -13.78 6.02
CA ASP A 47 -34.90 -14.46 6.42
C ASP A 47 -34.06 -14.87 5.20
N LYS A 48 -34.71 -15.34 4.12
CA LYS A 48 -34.02 -15.65 2.85
C LYS A 48 -33.47 -14.40 2.18
N GLU A 49 -34.21 -13.30 2.15
CA GLU A 49 -33.75 -12.04 1.56
C GLU A 49 -32.59 -11.43 2.36
N LEU A 50 -32.67 -11.42 3.69
CA LEU A 50 -31.58 -10.98 4.57
C LEU A 50 -30.34 -11.87 4.40
N GLY A 51 -30.52 -13.19 4.31
CA GLY A 51 -29.44 -14.13 4.02
C GLY A 51 -28.80 -13.87 2.65
N PHE A 52 -29.61 -13.58 1.63
CA PHE A 52 -29.11 -13.26 0.30
C PHE A 52 -28.34 -11.93 0.27
N GLN A 53 -28.84 -10.89 0.94
CA GLN A 53 -28.13 -9.61 1.08
C GLN A 53 -26.78 -9.79 1.77
N LYS A 54 -26.74 -10.58 2.85
CA LYS A 54 -25.50 -10.89 3.56
C LYS A 54 -24.50 -11.61 2.64
N ILE A 55 -24.95 -12.62 1.89
CA ILE A 55 -24.09 -13.34 0.93
C ILE A 55 -23.60 -12.41 -0.18
N GLN A 56 -24.45 -11.51 -0.69
CA GLN A 56 -24.04 -10.52 -1.69
C GLN A 56 -22.98 -9.56 -1.17
N GLN A 57 -23.13 -9.09 0.07
CA GLN A 57 -22.16 -8.23 0.72
C GLN A 57 -20.83 -8.96 0.94
N GLU A 58 -20.86 -10.17 1.52
CA GLU A 58 -19.66 -11.01 1.70
C GLU A 58 -18.96 -11.31 0.37
N LEU A 59 -19.73 -11.57 -0.70
CA LEU A 59 -19.19 -11.79 -2.03
C LEU A 59 -18.57 -10.53 -2.63
N HIS A 60 -19.18 -9.36 -2.42
CA HIS A 60 -18.62 -8.09 -2.85
C HIS A 60 -17.31 -7.79 -2.12
N ASP A 61 -17.29 -7.93 -0.80
CA ASP A 61 -16.11 -7.72 0.03
C ASP A 61 -15.00 -8.69 -0.35
N THR A 62 -15.32 -9.97 -0.55
CA THR A 62 -14.35 -10.99 -0.97
C THR A 62 -13.76 -10.67 -2.35
N LYS A 63 -14.60 -10.23 -3.30
CA LYS A 63 -14.12 -9.83 -4.64
C LYS A 63 -13.23 -8.59 -4.57
N TYR A 64 -13.58 -7.63 -3.72
CA TYR A 64 -12.80 -6.43 -3.50
C TYR A 64 -11.40 -6.76 -2.93
N GLN A 65 -11.34 -7.60 -1.88
CA GLN A 65 -10.07 -8.06 -1.31
C GLN A 65 -9.25 -8.87 -2.33
N ALA A 66 -9.89 -9.74 -3.11
CA ALA A 66 -9.22 -10.50 -4.16
C ALA A 66 -8.62 -9.59 -5.25
N ALA A 67 -9.29 -8.49 -5.60
CA ALA A 67 -8.77 -7.51 -6.54
C ALA A 67 -7.51 -6.82 -5.98
N ILE A 68 -7.55 -6.36 -4.72
CA ILE A 68 -6.39 -5.75 -4.05
C ILE A 68 -5.20 -6.73 -4.02
N HIS A 69 -5.42 -7.97 -3.60
CA HIS A 69 -4.35 -8.97 -3.55
C HIS A 69 -3.77 -9.28 -4.93
N LYS A 70 -4.60 -9.27 -5.98
CA LYS A 70 -4.14 -9.45 -7.35
C LYS A 70 -3.24 -8.28 -7.78
N ASP A 71 -3.61 -7.05 -7.45
CA ASP A 71 -2.82 -5.87 -7.79
C ASP A 71 -1.46 -5.87 -7.06
N ILE A 72 -1.45 -6.19 -5.77
CA ILE A 72 -0.23 -6.37 -4.97
C ILE A 72 0.66 -7.47 -5.57
N ALA A 73 0.08 -8.60 -5.96
CA ALA A 73 0.83 -9.70 -6.55
C ALA A 73 1.47 -9.30 -7.89
N LEU A 74 0.72 -8.61 -8.76
CA LEU A 74 1.24 -8.10 -10.03
C LEU A 74 2.36 -7.09 -9.83
N GLN A 75 2.20 -6.17 -8.88
CA GLN A 75 3.22 -5.19 -8.50
C GLN A 75 4.50 -5.88 -8.02
N THR A 76 4.35 -6.87 -7.13
CA THR A 76 5.48 -7.63 -6.60
C THR A 76 6.19 -8.43 -7.69
N ILE A 77 5.45 -9.05 -8.61
CA ILE A 77 6.02 -9.76 -9.76
C ILE A 77 6.81 -8.80 -10.66
N HIS A 78 6.29 -7.60 -10.91
CA HIS A 78 6.98 -6.59 -11.71
C HIS A 78 8.29 -6.14 -11.04
N ALA A 79 8.23 -5.81 -9.75
CA ALA A 79 9.40 -5.45 -8.96
C ALA A 79 10.46 -6.57 -8.93
N LEU A 80 10.04 -7.84 -8.79
CA LEU A 80 10.97 -8.97 -8.82
C LEU A 80 11.66 -9.14 -10.17
N ARG A 81 10.92 -9.01 -11.28
CA ARG A 81 11.50 -9.09 -12.64
C ARG A 81 12.50 -7.96 -12.89
N ASN A 82 12.21 -6.76 -12.40
CA ASN A 82 13.13 -5.64 -12.50
C ASN A 82 14.38 -5.85 -11.62
N ALA A 83 14.21 -6.33 -10.39
CA ALA A 83 15.33 -6.68 -9.51
C ALA A 83 16.24 -7.76 -10.14
N GLU A 84 15.66 -8.81 -10.74
CA GLU A 84 16.41 -9.83 -11.49
C GLU A 84 17.22 -9.20 -12.64
N ARG A 85 16.59 -8.35 -13.44
CA ARG A 85 17.26 -7.63 -14.53
C ARG A 85 18.40 -6.74 -14.03
N PHE A 86 18.26 -6.10 -12.87
CA PHE A 86 19.33 -5.28 -12.28
C PHE A 86 20.48 -6.13 -11.77
N LEU A 87 20.20 -7.29 -11.17
CA LEU A 87 21.22 -8.26 -10.78
C LEU A 87 21.98 -8.81 -12.00
N GLU A 88 21.28 -9.10 -13.10
CA GLU A 88 21.91 -9.51 -14.36
C GLU A 88 22.83 -8.41 -14.90
N GLN A 89 22.40 -7.15 -14.87
CA GLN A 89 23.23 -6.01 -15.29
C GLN A 89 24.46 -5.85 -14.39
N LEU A 90 24.30 -5.99 -13.08
CA LEU A 90 25.43 -5.96 -12.13
C LEU A 90 26.42 -7.09 -12.42
N GLN A 91 25.91 -8.31 -12.65
CA GLN A 91 26.74 -9.46 -12.98
C GLN A 91 27.45 -9.31 -14.32
N GLN A 92 26.82 -8.70 -15.31
CA GLN A 92 27.45 -8.37 -16.59
C GLN A 92 28.56 -7.32 -16.39
N ALA A 93 28.28 -6.23 -15.67
CA ALA A 93 29.26 -5.19 -15.36
C ALA A 93 30.50 -5.78 -14.65
N ARG A 94 30.31 -6.71 -13.71
CA ARG A 94 31.44 -7.40 -13.06
C ARG A 94 32.26 -8.26 -14.01
N ARG A 95 31.65 -8.86 -15.03
CA ARG A 95 32.32 -9.81 -15.95
C ARG A 95 33.11 -9.13 -17.05
N PHE A 96 32.66 -7.96 -17.51
CA PHE A 96 33.35 -7.21 -18.55
C PHE A 96 34.29 -6.20 -17.90
N THR A 97 35.56 -6.59 -17.75
CA THR A 97 36.63 -5.67 -17.36
C THR A 97 36.95 -4.71 -18.50
N VAL A 98 36.19 -3.62 -18.58
CA VAL A 98 36.53 -2.45 -19.41
C VAL A 98 37.48 -1.53 -18.62
N GLN A 99 37.98 -0.45 -19.23
CA GLN A 99 38.76 0.57 -18.52
C GLN A 99 38.03 1.05 -17.26
N ALA A 100 38.77 1.30 -16.18
CA ALA A 100 38.22 1.55 -14.84
C ALA A 100 37.15 2.67 -14.81
N GLU A 101 37.37 3.75 -15.56
CA GLU A 101 36.45 4.90 -15.62
C GLU A 101 35.10 4.56 -16.26
N GLU A 102 35.09 3.74 -17.31
CA GLU A 102 33.86 3.30 -17.99
C GLU A 102 33.04 2.33 -17.12
N ASN A 103 33.71 1.55 -16.27
CA ASN A 103 33.04 0.67 -15.32
C ASN A 103 32.39 1.45 -14.16
N LEU A 104 33.06 2.48 -13.63
CA LEU A 104 32.50 3.33 -12.57
C LEU A 104 31.20 3.99 -13.04
N GLN A 105 31.22 4.58 -14.24
CA GLN A 105 30.03 5.19 -14.83
C GLN A 105 28.92 4.14 -15.09
N THR A 106 29.27 2.89 -15.38
CA THR A 106 28.30 1.80 -15.53
C THR A 106 27.57 1.50 -14.22
N TYR A 107 28.28 1.44 -13.09
CA TYR A 107 27.65 1.22 -11.79
C TYR A 107 26.81 2.42 -11.33
N GLU A 108 27.28 3.65 -11.53
CA GLU A 108 26.50 4.86 -11.24
C GLU A 108 25.20 4.88 -12.03
N ASN A 109 25.27 4.63 -13.34
CA ASN A 109 24.10 4.53 -14.21
C ASN A 109 23.14 3.40 -13.77
N LEU A 110 23.67 2.28 -13.30
CA LEU A 110 22.85 1.19 -12.75
C LEU A 110 22.08 1.67 -11.50
N ILE A 111 22.75 2.32 -10.55
CA ILE A 111 22.14 2.83 -9.32
C ILE A 111 21.05 3.86 -9.66
N ILE A 112 21.34 4.82 -10.53
CA ILE A 112 20.39 5.81 -11.04
C ILE A 112 19.13 5.10 -11.58
N ARG A 113 19.31 4.11 -12.47
CA ARG A 113 18.18 3.37 -13.06
C ARG A 113 17.37 2.60 -12.03
N ILE A 114 18.00 2.01 -11.02
CA ILE A 114 17.31 1.31 -9.94
C ILE A 114 16.43 2.30 -9.16
N VAL A 115 16.95 3.48 -8.80
CA VAL A 115 16.20 4.51 -8.06
C VAL A 115 15.02 5.05 -8.86
N HIS A 116 15.19 5.29 -10.17
CA HIS A 116 14.09 5.68 -11.04
C HIS A 116 13.01 4.59 -11.14
N ALA A 117 13.41 3.33 -11.34
CA ALA A 117 12.49 2.20 -11.43
C ALA A 117 11.72 2.00 -10.12
N LEU A 118 12.40 2.11 -8.97
CA LEU A 118 11.79 1.98 -7.64
C LEU A 118 10.57 2.90 -7.51
N SER A 119 10.74 4.19 -7.81
CA SER A 119 9.67 5.18 -7.69
C SER A 119 8.44 4.88 -8.54
N SER A 120 8.61 4.11 -9.62
CA SER A 120 7.54 3.70 -10.53
C SER A 120 6.90 2.39 -10.09
N ASP A 121 7.70 1.45 -9.61
CA ASP A 121 7.26 0.10 -9.24
C ASP A 121 6.43 0.08 -7.96
N ILE A 122 6.65 1.04 -7.04
CA ILE A 122 5.92 1.11 -5.78
C ILE A 122 4.59 1.89 -5.85
N LYS A 123 4.22 2.43 -7.02
CA LYS A 123 2.96 3.16 -7.22
C LYS A 123 1.76 2.22 -7.11
N PHE A 124 0.82 2.55 -6.23
CA PHE A 124 -0.40 1.76 -6.07
C PHE A 124 -1.60 2.44 -6.75
N GLN A 125 -1.68 3.77 -6.71
CA GLN A 125 -2.77 4.53 -7.33
C GLN A 125 -2.31 5.29 -8.58
N PRO A 126 -3.14 5.40 -9.62
CA PRO A 126 -2.88 6.29 -10.74
C PRO A 126 -2.67 7.73 -10.26
N GLY A 127 -1.58 8.36 -10.70
CA GLY A 127 -1.21 9.71 -10.29
C GLY A 127 -0.40 9.80 -8.99
N GLU A 128 -0.17 8.68 -8.30
CA GLU A 128 0.74 8.64 -7.16
C GLU A 128 2.20 8.87 -7.62
N GLN A 129 2.90 9.76 -6.89
CA GLN A 129 4.30 10.07 -7.15
C GLN A 129 5.10 9.91 -5.86
N HIS A 130 5.94 8.89 -5.84
CA HIS A 130 6.92 8.68 -4.78
C HIS A 130 8.25 9.32 -5.18
N ARG A 131 8.85 10.03 -4.24
CA ARG A 131 10.22 10.53 -4.39
C ARG A 131 11.14 9.47 -3.82
N SER A 132 12.16 9.09 -4.56
CA SER A 132 13.16 8.16 -4.07
C SER A 132 14.51 8.78 -4.27
N ALA A 133 15.39 8.73 -3.27
CA ALA A 133 16.72 9.28 -3.38
C ALA A 133 17.72 8.44 -2.61
N VAL A 134 18.95 8.38 -3.15
CA VAL A 134 20.10 7.77 -2.50
C VAL A 134 20.99 8.89 -2.00
N TRP A 135 21.37 8.78 -0.73
CA TRP A 135 22.26 9.69 -0.04
C TRP A 135 23.48 8.89 0.39
N ILE A 136 24.68 9.40 0.12
CA ILE A 136 25.95 8.79 0.49
C ILE A 136 26.51 9.51 1.71
N GLU A 137 27.15 8.78 2.61
CA GLU A 137 27.85 9.37 3.74
C GLU A 137 29.19 9.94 3.29
N GLU A 138 29.38 11.24 3.50
CA GLU A 138 30.65 11.93 3.29
C GLU A 138 30.93 12.85 4.48
N SER A 139 32.05 12.62 5.17
CA SER A 139 32.54 13.48 6.26
C SER A 139 31.52 13.78 7.37
N GLY A 140 30.69 12.80 7.73
CA GLY A 140 29.65 12.91 8.76
C GLY A 140 28.34 13.53 8.28
N GLN A 141 28.15 13.69 6.97
CA GLN A 141 26.94 14.24 6.35
C GLN A 141 26.39 13.29 5.30
N LEU A 142 25.09 13.39 5.01
CA LEU A 142 24.45 12.62 3.93
C LEU A 142 24.34 13.50 2.70
N VAL A 143 25.18 13.25 1.70
CA VAL A 143 25.24 13.99 0.44
C VAL A 143 24.35 13.30 -0.59
N TYR A 144 23.57 14.09 -1.32
CA TYR A 144 22.72 13.58 -2.39
C TYR A 144 23.57 12.97 -3.51
N PHE A 145 23.25 11.73 -3.89
CA PHE A 145 23.91 11.03 -4.99
C PHE A 145 23.02 10.94 -6.22
N THR A 146 21.78 10.45 -6.05
CA THR A 146 20.81 10.38 -7.15
C THR A 146 19.38 10.30 -6.63
N GLY A 147 18.43 10.69 -7.47
CA GLY A 147 17.02 10.77 -7.15
C GLY A 147 16.13 10.33 -8.32
N SER A 148 14.90 9.95 -8.01
CA SER A 148 13.89 9.64 -9.01
C SER A 148 13.44 10.91 -9.74
N ASN A 149 12.70 10.76 -10.85
CA ASN A 149 12.20 11.91 -11.63
C ASN A 149 11.28 12.84 -10.83
N ALA A 150 10.70 12.36 -9.73
CA ALA A 150 9.86 13.16 -8.85
C ALA A 150 10.68 13.97 -7.83
N PHE A 151 11.97 13.67 -7.70
CA PHE A 151 12.94 14.40 -6.90
C PHE A 151 13.41 15.61 -7.71
N ASP A 152 13.20 16.80 -7.17
CA ASP A 152 13.53 18.05 -7.87
C ASP A 152 15.01 18.38 -7.62
N ASP A 153 15.86 18.02 -8.56
CA ASP A 153 17.33 18.09 -8.45
C ASP A 153 17.90 19.44 -8.88
N ARG A 154 17.25 20.55 -8.51
CA ARG A 154 17.60 21.87 -9.10
C ARG A 154 19.01 22.35 -8.74
N ASP A 155 19.63 21.79 -7.70
CA ASP A 155 20.92 22.27 -7.20
C ASP A 155 22.02 21.20 -7.04
N GLY A 156 21.76 19.89 -7.23
CA GLY A 156 22.78 18.81 -7.21
C GLY A 156 23.56 18.60 -5.90
N ASN A 157 23.61 19.60 -5.01
CA ASN A 157 24.42 19.66 -3.79
C ASN A 157 23.56 19.65 -2.54
N GLN A 158 22.49 18.84 -2.53
CA GLN A 158 21.64 18.73 -1.35
C GLN A 158 22.36 17.90 -0.28
N ILE A 159 22.41 18.43 0.93
CA ILE A 159 23.03 17.78 2.09
C ILE A 159 21.96 17.61 3.16
N LEU A 160 21.85 16.39 3.68
CA LEU A 160 21.03 16.08 4.85
C LEU A 160 21.92 15.99 6.09
N PRO A 161 21.59 16.75 7.16
CA PRO A 161 22.26 16.57 8.44
C PRO A 161 22.05 15.16 8.96
N MET A 162 23.14 14.49 9.29
CA MET A 162 23.09 13.12 9.83
C MET A 162 22.26 13.11 11.12
N ASN A 163 22.55 13.99 12.08
CA ASN A 163 21.97 13.89 13.42
C ASN A 163 20.52 14.38 13.58
N GLU A 164 19.98 15.09 12.60
CA GLU A 164 18.70 15.83 12.74
C GLU A 164 17.61 15.31 11.80
N THR A 165 17.86 14.22 11.07
CA THR A 165 16.93 13.70 10.07
C THR A 165 16.59 12.23 10.31
N ILE A 166 15.38 11.83 9.91
CA ILE A 166 14.95 10.41 9.92
C ILE A 166 15.91 9.55 9.09
N ALA A 167 16.38 10.06 7.95
CA ALA A 167 17.37 9.40 7.10
C ALA A 167 18.67 9.16 7.86
N GLY A 168 19.24 10.20 8.49
CA GLY A 168 20.46 10.03 9.27
C GLY A 168 20.27 9.16 10.51
N ARG A 169 19.09 9.17 11.15
CA ARG A 169 18.76 8.21 12.22
C ARG A 169 18.78 6.76 11.70
N SER A 170 18.22 6.53 10.52
CA SER A 170 18.26 5.22 9.85
C SER A 170 19.69 4.77 9.60
N PHE A 171 20.54 5.67 9.11
CA PHE A 171 21.97 5.40 8.89
C PHE A 171 22.69 5.04 10.19
N ARG A 172 22.60 5.89 11.23
CA ARG A 172 23.33 5.69 12.49
C ARG A 172 22.94 4.41 13.21
N LYS A 173 21.65 4.06 13.18
CA LYS A 173 21.14 2.83 13.81
C LYS A 173 21.30 1.59 12.95
N LYS A 174 21.58 1.75 11.65
CA LYS A 174 21.53 0.67 10.65
C LYS A 174 20.19 -0.08 10.67
N GLU A 175 19.11 0.66 10.92
CA GLU A 175 17.74 0.15 11.01
C GLU A 175 16.83 0.84 9.99
N ILE A 176 15.93 0.06 9.38
CA ILE A 176 14.88 0.59 8.52
C ILE A 176 13.94 1.47 9.35
N GLN A 177 13.70 2.70 8.92
CA GLN A 177 12.76 3.62 9.55
C GLN A 177 11.54 3.79 8.64
N LEU A 178 10.40 3.24 9.05
CA LEU A 178 9.11 3.47 8.41
C LEU A 178 8.32 4.46 9.26
N VAL A 179 8.17 5.69 8.76
CA VAL A 179 7.46 6.76 9.44
C VAL A 179 6.20 7.10 8.64
N PRO A 180 5.00 6.67 9.12
CA PRO A 180 3.74 6.89 8.40
C PRO A 180 3.23 8.34 8.47
N ASP A 181 3.69 9.10 9.48
CA ASP A 181 3.42 10.52 9.65
C ASP A 181 4.70 11.24 10.11
N VAL A 182 5.34 11.94 9.17
CA VAL A 182 6.57 12.72 9.41
C VAL A 182 6.34 13.85 10.40
N SER A 183 5.13 14.43 10.44
CA SER A 183 4.85 15.57 11.32
C SER A 183 4.77 15.18 12.80
N ALA A 184 4.59 13.89 13.09
CA ALA A 184 4.57 13.33 14.43
C ALA A 184 5.94 12.82 14.90
N ASP A 185 6.94 12.73 14.02
CA ASP A 185 8.27 12.21 14.33
C ASP A 185 9.20 13.32 14.88
N VAL A 186 10.03 12.97 15.86
CA VAL A 186 10.96 13.92 16.52
C VAL A 186 12.05 14.43 15.56
N ASP A 187 12.52 13.58 14.64
CA ASP A 187 13.48 13.96 13.59
C ASP A 187 12.75 14.30 12.27
N GLY A 188 11.42 14.39 12.33
CA GLY A 188 10.59 14.84 11.23
C GLY A 188 10.68 16.35 11.09
N MET A 189 11.18 16.82 9.94
CA MET A 189 11.18 18.26 9.68
C MET A 189 9.74 18.78 9.61
N PRO A 190 9.39 19.82 10.40
CA PRO A 190 8.02 20.30 10.47
C PRO A 190 7.59 20.86 9.11
N LYS A 191 6.63 20.16 8.48
CA LYS A 191 5.99 20.51 7.20
C LYS A 191 7.00 20.90 6.12
N SER A 192 7.64 19.89 5.52
CA SER A 192 8.21 20.06 4.18
C SER A 192 7.11 20.67 3.28
N HIS A 193 7.43 21.76 2.58
CA HIS A 193 6.48 22.56 1.80
C HIS A 193 5.85 21.80 0.60
N ASN A 194 6.10 20.50 0.49
CA ASN A 194 5.85 19.68 -0.69
C ASN A 194 4.75 18.63 -0.50
N GLY A 195 4.09 18.55 0.66
CA GLY A 195 2.92 17.70 0.88
C GLY A 195 3.20 16.20 1.13
N TYR A 196 4.47 15.82 1.29
CA TYR A 196 4.86 14.45 1.65
C TYR A 196 4.70 14.23 3.15
N GLY A 197 3.83 13.29 3.51
CA GLY A 197 3.44 12.99 4.89
C GLY A 197 4.08 11.74 5.47
N ALA A 198 4.65 10.87 4.65
CA ALA A 198 5.28 9.62 5.09
C ALA A 198 6.66 9.46 4.45
N ILE A 199 7.58 8.80 5.15
CA ILE A 199 8.91 8.48 4.65
C ILE A 199 9.33 7.06 5.08
N LEU A 200 10.02 6.38 4.17
CA LEU A 200 10.72 5.14 4.42
C LEU A 200 12.22 5.37 4.18
N CYS A 201 13.04 5.10 5.19
CA CYS A 201 14.48 5.16 5.10
C CYS A 201 15.06 3.75 5.26
N ILE A 202 15.90 3.34 4.33
CA ILE A 202 16.59 2.04 4.35
C ILE A 202 18.09 2.30 4.32
N PRO A 203 18.85 1.83 5.33
CA PRO A 203 20.30 1.99 5.33
C PRO A 203 20.94 1.09 4.26
N LEU A 204 21.89 1.67 3.52
CA LEU A 204 22.73 1.01 2.51
C LEU A 204 24.07 0.64 3.15
N SER A 205 24.02 -0.28 4.12
CA SER A 205 25.17 -0.72 4.91
C SER A 205 26.04 0.47 5.40
N GLU A 206 27.29 0.59 4.97
CA GLU A 206 28.19 1.69 5.34
C GLU A 206 28.16 2.88 4.38
N TRP A 207 27.52 2.73 3.21
CA TRP A 207 27.57 3.72 2.13
C TRP A 207 26.65 4.91 2.37
N GLY A 208 25.46 4.68 2.92
CA GLY A 208 24.48 5.74 3.09
C GLY A 208 23.05 5.24 3.28
N VAL A 209 22.07 5.95 2.72
CA VAL A 209 20.64 5.68 2.93
C VAL A 209 19.86 5.86 1.64
N LEU A 210 18.92 4.95 1.40
CA LEU A 210 17.83 5.12 0.44
C LEU A 210 16.62 5.71 1.16
N THR A 211 16.14 6.86 0.72
CA THR A 211 14.88 7.46 1.18
C THR A 211 13.79 7.28 0.14
N VAL A 212 12.57 7.04 0.60
CA VAL A 212 11.37 7.01 -0.22
C VAL A 212 10.30 7.85 0.47
N ASP A 213 9.88 8.94 -0.15
CA ASP A 213 8.83 9.82 0.37
C ASP A 213 7.50 9.52 -0.30
N ALA A 214 6.43 9.54 0.49
CA ALA A 214 5.06 9.40 0.03
C ALA A 214 4.13 10.46 0.63
N HIS A 215 3.06 10.79 -0.10
CA HIS A 215 2.00 11.68 0.39
C HIS A 215 1.14 11.01 1.48
N ARG A 216 1.10 9.67 1.50
CA ARG A 216 0.31 8.85 2.42
C ARG A 216 1.19 7.73 2.97
N ALA A 217 0.75 7.13 4.07
CA ALA A 217 1.42 5.98 4.66
C ALA A 217 1.59 4.83 3.64
N PHE A 218 2.75 4.18 3.66
CA PHE A 218 3.05 3.04 2.82
C PHE A 218 2.23 1.81 3.20
N GLN A 219 1.92 0.97 2.21
CA GLN A 219 1.50 -0.41 2.46
C GLN A 219 2.71 -1.22 2.95
N ASN A 220 2.46 -2.26 3.75
CA ASN A 220 3.53 -3.11 4.29
C ASN A 220 4.34 -3.80 3.18
N GLU A 221 3.68 -4.12 2.07
CA GLU A 221 4.23 -4.84 0.93
C GLU A 221 5.30 -4.02 0.19
N VAL A 222 5.09 -2.70 0.09
CA VAL A 222 6.02 -1.76 -0.55
C VAL A 222 7.39 -1.77 0.15
N MET A 223 7.40 -1.94 1.47
CA MET A 223 8.65 -2.04 2.24
C MET A 223 9.55 -3.18 1.75
N TYR A 224 8.97 -4.33 1.38
CA TYR A 224 9.75 -5.46 0.87
C TYR A 224 10.35 -5.18 -0.50
N ILE A 225 9.59 -4.52 -1.38
CA ILE A 225 10.09 -4.08 -2.70
C ILE A 225 11.27 -3.11 -2.51
N CYS A 226 11.08 -2.06 -1.70
CA CYS A 226 12.14 -1.10 -1.40
C CYS A 226 13.38 -1.77 -0.80
N ARG A 227 13.20 -2.78 0.06
CA ARG A 227 14.31 -3.53 0.66
C ARG A 227 15.09 -4.35 -0.36
N ILE A 228 14.42 -4.99 -1.32
CA ILE A 228 15.10 -5.71 -2.41
C ILE A 228 15.95 -4.74 -3.22
N TYR A 229 15.38 -3.60 -3.60
CA TYR A 229 16.06 -2.60 -4.42
C TYR A 229 17.24 -1.99 -3.68
N ALA A 230 17.06 -1.66 -2.40
CA ALA A 230 18.14 -1.20 -1.53
C ALA A 230 19.30 -2.20 -1.47
N ARG A 231 19.02 -3.51 -1.45
CA ARG A 231 20.08 -4.53 -1.46
C ARG A 231 20.81 -4.63 -2.79
N VAL A 232 20.12 -4.45 -3.91
CA VAL A 232 20.80 -4.40 -5.21
C VAL A 232 21.68 -3.14 -5.32
N ILE A 233 21.20 -2.00 -4.81
CA ILE A 233 21.97 -0.75 -4.73
C ILE A 233 23.21 -0.93 -3.83
N ASP A 234 23.05 -1.52 -2.65
CA ASP A 234 24.11 -1.82 -1.69
C ASP A 234 25.22 -2.70 -2.32
N LEU A 235 24.83 -3.71 -3.11
CA LEU A 235 25.76 -4.53 -3.88
C LEU A 235 26.45 -3.75 -5.00
N ALA A 236 25.74 -2.86 -5.70
CA ALA A 236 26.33 -2.02 -6.73
C ALA A 236 27.37 -1.05 -6.14
N PHE A 237 27.10 -0.47 -4.97
CA PHE A 237 28.06 0.38 -4.26
C PHE A 237 29.29 -0.39 -3.80
N PHE A 238 29.13 -1.63 -3.34
CA PHE A 238 30.26 -2.46 -2.95
C PHE A 238 31.22 -2.72 -4.13
N GLU A 239 30.70 -2.97 -5.32
CA GLU A 239 31.54 -3.13 -6.52
C GLU A 239 32.16 -1.80 -6.97
N TYR A 240 31.39 -0.72 -6.90
CA TYR A 240 31.86 0.63 -7.20
C TYR A 240 33.04 1.03 -6.30
N SER A 241 32.95 0.80 -4.99
CA SER A 241 34.01 1.15 -4.05
C SER A 241 35.28 0.33 -4.26
N GLN A 242 35.16 -0.97 -4.55
CA GLN A 242 36.33 -1.82 -4.82
C GLN A 242 37.13 -1.29 -6.02
N MET A 243 36.44 -0.84 -7.07
CA MET A 243 37.12 -0.29 -8.25
C MET A 243 37.82 1.04 -7.98
N ILE A 244 37.26 1.88 -7.11
CA ILE A 244 37.91 3.12 -6.68
C ILE A 244 39.21 2.79 -5.94
N ASP A 245 39.15 1.89 -4.95
CA ASP A 245 40.30 1.50 -4.15
C ASP A 245 41.42 0.88 -5.02
N ASP A 246 41.08 -0.01 -5.94
CA ASP A 246 42.04 -0.62 -6.87
C ASP A 246 42.67 0.41 -7.83
N GLY A 247 41.89 1.40 -8.27
CA GLY A 247 42.35 2.51 -9.10
C GLY A 247 43.38 3.40 -8.38
N TYR A 248 43.13 3.74 -7.11
CA TYR A 248 44.05 4.52 -6.28
C TYR A 248 45.37 3.78 -6.05
N ILE A 249 45.33 2.48 -5.78
CA ILE A 249 46.53 1.66 -5.60
C ILE A 249 47.38 1.69 -6.87
N THR A 250 46.77 1.54 -8.04
CA THR A 250 47.49 1.51 -9.33
C THR A 250 48.16 2.85 -9.66
N GLN A 251 47.54 3.98 -9.31
CA GLN A 251 48.14 5.31 -9.51
C GLN A 251 49.33 5.56 -8.57
N GLN A 252 49.25 5.17 -7.30
CA GLN A 252 50.38 5.31 -6.36
C GLN A 252 51.62 4.50 -6.75
N PHE A 253 51.44 3.34 -7.38
CA PHE A 253 52.58 2.55 -7.86
C PHE A 253 53.24 3.17 -9.10
N ASN A 254 52.47 3.80 -9.99
CA ASN A 254 53.00 4.45 -11.19
C ASN A 254 53.68 5.80 -10.93
N GLU A 255 53.37 6.48 -9.83
CA GLU A 255 54.05 7.74 -9.44
C GLU A 255 55.40 7.52 -8.72
N ASN A 256 55.71 6.28 -8.35
CA ASN A 256 56.93 5.90 -7.63
C ASN A 256 57.98 5.19 -8.51
N GLU A 257 57.78 5.11 -9.84
CA GLU A 257 58.77 4.70 -10.85
C GLU A 257 59.36 5.91 -11.59
#